data_AF-A0A6G3X485-F1
#
_entry.id   AF-A0A6G3X485-F1
#
_cell.length_a   1.000
_cell.length_b   1.000
_cell.length_c   1.000
_cell.angle_alpha   90.00
_cell.angle_beta   90.00
_cell.angle_gamma   90.00
#
_symmetry.space_group_name_H-M   'P 1'
#
loop_
_entity.id
_entity.type
_entity.pdbx_description
1 polymer ?
#
loop_
_entity_poly.entity_id
_entity_poly.type
_entity_poly.pdbx_seq_one_letter_code
_entity_poly.pdbx_strand_id
1 'polypeptide(L)'
;HVREAITAAAATMAKEEPWSERLWGPVEVLGLDEVLLDSMTVRVTAKTMPGKSLGVERELRWRIKQALDDAGIRMVGTLPLQTEAESTADPTAAMAAPSAYASATSPQSLAATPIPPANLNK
;
A
#
# COMPACT_ATOMS: atom_id res chain seq x y z
N HIS A 1 -15.35 -14.07 14.46
CA HIS A 1 -13.95 -13.62 14.29
C HIS A 1 -13.80 -12.10 14.19
N VAL A 2 -14.29 -11.40 13.15
CA VAL A 2 -14.09 -9.92 13.02
C VAL A 2 -14.52 -9.13 14.26
N ARG A 3 -15.79 -9.28 14.69
CA ARG A 3 -16.33 -8.59 15.88
C ARG A 3 -15.52 -8.88 17.15
N GLU A 4 -15.12 -10.13 17.30
CA GLU A 4 -14.36 -10.62 18.46
C GLU A 4 -12.96 -10.01 18.49
N ALA A 5 -12.25 -9.97 17.36
CA ALA A 5 -10.95 -9.33 17.22
C ALA A 5 -11.02 -7.82 17.56
N ILE A 6 -12.03 -7.12 17.05
CA ILE A 6 -12.25 -5.70 17.35
C ILE A 6 -12.53 -5.49 18.84
N THR A 7 -13.41 -6.31 19.42
CA THR A 7 -13.82 -6.18 20.82
C THR A 7 -12.66 -6.50 21.76
N ALA A 8 -11.85 -7.51 21.44
CA ALA A 8 -10.65 -7.85 22.19
C ALA A 8 -9.62 -6.72 22.14
N ALA A 9 -9.32 -6.18 20.95
CA ALA A 9 -8.40 -5.06 20.79
C ALA A 9 -8.84 -3.83 21.59
N ALA A 10 -10.13 -3.51 21.54
CA ALA A 10 -10.69 -2.38 22.27
C ALA A 10 -10.71 -2.60 23.80
N ALA A 11 -11.02 -3.81 24.26
CA ALA A 11 -11.01 -4.16 25.68
C ALA A 11 -9.59 -4.14 26.28
N THR A 12 -8.59 -4.52 25.50
CA THR A 12 -7.17 -4.41 25.88
C THR A 12 -6.77 -2.93 26.00
N MET A 13 -7.08 -2.12 24.98
CA MET A 13 -6.82 -0.67 24.99
C MET A 13 -7.47 0.03 26.20
N ALA A 14 -8.72 -0.33 26.54
CA ALA A 14 -9.44 0.31 27.63
C ALA A 14 -8.80 0.11 29.03
N LYS A 15 -7.91 -0.87 29.18
CA LYS A 15 -7.22 -1.17 30.45
C LYS A 15 -5.83 -0.54 30.55
N GLU A 16 -5.33 0.06 29.48
CA GLU A 16 -3.97 0.59 29.41
C GLU A 16 -3.93 2.10 29.62
N GLU A 17 -2.90 2.57 30.31
CA GLU A 17 -2.63 4.01 30.43
C GLU A 17 -1.96 4.51 29.13
N PRO A 18 -2.35 5.67 28.55
CA PRO A 18 -3.25 6.69 29.07
C PRO A 18 -4.72 6.59 28.59
N TRP A 19 -5.15 5.42 28.12
CA TRP A 19 -6.43 5.25 27.41
C TRP A 19 -7.60 5.01 28.36
N SER A 20 -7.35 4.31 29.46
CA SER A 20 -8.21 4.19 30.65
C SER A 20 -8.83 5.54 31.06
N GLU A 21 -8.03 6.60 31.16
CA GLU A 21 -8.50 7.95 31.54
C GLU A 21 -9.19 8.70 30.40
N ARG A 22 -8.92 8.34 29.15
CA ARG A 22 -9.45 9.03 27.97
C ARG A 22 -10.79 8.47 27.51
N LEU A 23 -11.07 7.21 27.79
CA LEU A 23 -12.29 6.50 27.43
C LEU A 23 -13.35 6.69 28.50
N TRP A 24 -14.46 7.32 28.14
CA TRP A 24 -15.62 7.50 29.01
C TRP A 24 -16.62 6.36 28.82
N GLY A 25 -16.19 5.15 29.17
CA GLY A 25 -16.98 3.93 29.06
C GLY A 25 -16.45 2.98 27.98
N PRO A 26 -17.18 1.86 27.75
CA PRO A 26 -16.73 0.82 26.84
C PRO A 26 -16.76 1.30 25.38
N VAL A 27 -15.85 0.76 24.59
CA VAL A 27 -15.93 0.83 23.13
C VAL A 27 -16.98 -0.18 22.67
N GLU A 28 -17.91 0.27 21.85
CA GLU A 28 -19.03 -0.53 21.37
C GLU A 28 -18.87 -0.83 19.88
N VAL A 29 -19.04 -2.11 19.50
CA VAL A 29 -19.16 -2.51 18.10
C VAL A 29 -20.64 -2.55 17.77
N LEU A 30 -21.14 -1.52 17.09
CA LEU A 30 -22.56 -1.41 16.73
C LEU A 30 -22.98 -2.50 15.74
N GLY A 31 -22.03 -2.98 14.93
CA GLY A 31 -22.21 -4.11 14.04
C GLY A 31 -21.89 -3.76 12.59
N LEU A 32 -22.52 -4.51 11.70
CA LEU A 32 -22.38 -4.39 10.25
C LEU A 32 -23.25 -3.23 9.76
N ASP A 33 -22.62 -2.23 9.15
CA ASP A 33 -23.26 -1.01 8.65
C ASP A 33 -23.63 -1.16 7.17
N GLU A 34 -22.71 -1.72 6.37
CA GLU A 34 -22.86 -1.92 4.93
C GLU A 34 -22.18 -3.21 4.47
N VAL A 35 -22.76 -3.84 3.44
CA VAL A 35 -22.20 -5.02 2.78
C VAL A 35 -22.18 -4.76 1.28
N LEU A 36 -20.99 -4.86 0.70
CA LEU A 36 -20.72 -4.76 -0.73
C LEU A 36 -20.26 -6.13 -1.26
N LEU A 37 -19.97 -6.21 -2.56
CA LEU A 37 -19.59 -7.46 -3.22
C LEU A 37 -18.26 -8.03 -2.67
N ASP A 38 -17.31 -7.16 -2.36
CA ASP A 38 -15.94 -7.53 -1.97
C ASP A 38 -15.52 -6.95 -0.60
N SER A 39 -16.41 -6.21 0.05
CA SER A 39 -16.10 -5.44 1.25
C SER A 39 -17.30 -5.30 2.16
N MET A 40 -17.03 -5.04 3.44
CA MET A 40 -18.06 -4.76 4.42
C MET A 40 -17.57 -3.69 5.39
N THR A 41 -18.50 -2.86 5.86
CA THR A 41 -18.20 -1.78 6.80
C THR A 41 -18.72 -2.15 8.18
N VAL A 42 -17.84 -2.16 9.18
CA VAL A 42 -18.21 -2.39 10.58
C VAL A 42 -18.06 -1.09 11.36
N ARG A 43 -19.13 -0.70 12.07
CA ARG A 43 -19.15 0.55 12.84
C ARG A 43 -18.75 0.30 14.29
N VAL A 44 -17.80 1.10 14.76
CA VAL A 44 -17.29 1.09 16.14
C VAL A 44 -17.43 2.48 16.73
N THR A 45 -17.93 2.58 17.95
CA THR A 45 -18.12 3.84 18.67
C THR A 45 -17.41 3.80 20.01
N ALA A 46 -16.82 4.94 20.40
CA ALA A 46 -16.17 5.11 21.68
C ALA A 46 -16.54 6.47 22.26
N LYS A 47 -16.92 6.50 23.53
CA LYS A 47 -17.12 7.75 24.27
C LYS A 47 -15.77 8.18 24.83
N THR A 48 -15.42 9.45 24.66
CA THR A 48 -14.11 9.97 25.05
C THR A 48 -14.22 11.30 25.77
N MET A 49 -13.19 11.65 26.53
CA MET A 49 -13.06 12.98 27.11
C MET A 49 -12.99 14.06 26.01
N PRO A 50 -13.56 15.25 26.24
CA PRO A 50 -13.49 16.35 25.29
C PRO A 50 -12.05 16.64 24.85
N GLY A 51 -11.83 16.78 23.54
CA GLY A 51 -10.51 17.04 22.96
C GLY A 51 -9.56 15.83 22.90
N LYS A 52 -9.99 14.63 23.31
CA LYS A 52 -9.17 13.40 23.24
C LYS A 52 -9.59 12.41 22.16
N SER A 53 -10.70 12.68 21.47
CA SER A 53 -11.30 11.78 20.45
C SER A 53 -10.31 11.37 19.36
N LEU A 54 -9.60 12.31 18.74
CA LEU A 54 -8.67 12.02 17.64
C LEU A 54 -7.51 11.10 18.05
N GLY A 55 -7.01 11.26 19.28
CA GLY A 55 -5.93 10.42 19.80
C GLY A 55 -6.42 8.99 20.05
N VAL A 56 -7.59 8.85 20.67
CA VAL A 56 -8.24 7.56 20.93
C VAL A 56 -8.59 6.88 19.61
N GLU A 57 -9.18 7.59 18.67
CA GLU A 57 -9.59 7.05 17.38
C GLU A 57 -8.40 6.49 16.59
N ARG A 58 -7.28 7.21 16.55
CA ARG A 58 -6.08 6.76 15.83
C ARG A 58 -5.49 5.50 16.43
N GLU A 59 -5.37 5.45 17.76
CA GLU A 59 -4.87 4.27 18.46
C GLU A 59 -5.81 3.08 18.28
N LEU A 60 -7.12 3.31 18.41
CA LEU A 60 -8.13 2.27 18.25
C LEU A 60 -8.07 1.69 16.83
N ARG A 61 -7.97 2.54 15.80
CA ARG A 61 -7.81 2.10 14.41
C ARG A 61 -6.52 1.29 14.22
N TRP A 62 -5.42 1.72 14.81
CA TRP A 62 -4.13 1.01 14.74
C TRP A 62 -4.22 -0.39 15.36
N ARG A 63 -4.77 -0.50 16.58
CA ARG A 63 -4.92 -1.79 17.27
C ARG A 63 -5.91 -2.72 16.57
N ILE A 64 -7.02 -2.18 16.08
CA ILE A 64 -7.99 -2.96 15.29
C ILE A 64 -7.33 -3.51 14.04
N LYS A 65 -6.51 -2.70 13.36
CA LYS A 65 -5.76 -3.14 12.18
C LYS A 65 -4.81 -4.29 12.53
N GLN A 66 -4.02 -4.16 13.60
CA GLN A 66 -3.13 -5.24 14.04
C GLN A 66 -3.90 -6.53 14.39
N ALA A 67 -4.99 -6.42 15.15
CA ALA A 67 -5.80 -7.58 15.53
C ALA A 67 -6.46 -8.27 14.34
N LEU A 68 -6.82 -7.52 13.29
CA LEU A 68 -7.39 -8.09 12.07
C LEU A 68 -6.32 -8.72 11.19
N ASP A 69 -5.13 -8.13 11.10
CA ASP A 69 -3.98 -8.71 10.42
C ASP A 69 -3.57 -10.06 11.06
N ASP A 70 -3.48 -10.11 12.39
CA ASP A 70 -3.14 -11.32 13.16
C ASP A 70 -4.19 -12.43 12.97
N ALA A 71 -5.45 -12.05 12.74
CA ALA A 71 -6.54 -12.96 12.41
C ALA A 71 -6.60 -13.35 10.93
N GLY A 72 -5.67 -12.86 10.09
CA GLY A 72 -5.62 -13.12 8.65
C GLY A 72 -6.73 -12.42 7.84
N ILE A 73 -7.36 -11.40 8.41
CA ILE A 73 -8.47 -10.67 7.78
C ILE A 73 -7.90 -9.48 7.02
N ARG A 74 -7.87 -9.58 5.69
CA ARG A 74 -7.41 -8.48 4.83
C ARG A 74 -8.39 -7.31 4.87
N MET A 75 -7.88 -6.12 5.19
CA MET A 75 -8.62 -4.88 4.98
C MET A 75 -8.49 -4.44 3.52
N VAL A 76 -9.62 -4.13 2.90
CA VAL A 76 -9.63 -3.49 1.58
C VAL A 76 -9.33 -2.00 1.79
N GLY A 77 -8.21 -1.52 1.27
CA GLY A 77 -7.90 -0.08 1.26
C GLY A 77 -8.73 0.67 0.22
N THR A 78 -8.77 2.00 0.31
CA THR A 78 -9.41 2.87 -0.69
C THR A 78 -8.75 2.79 -2.08
N LEU A 79 -7.58 2.15 -2.19
CA LEU A 79 -6.98 1.77 -3.44
C LEU A 79 -7.31 0.29 -3.67
N PRO A 80 -7.88 -0.08 -4.82
CA PRO A 80 -8.13 -1.48 -5.12
C PRO A 80 -6.83 -2.25 -4.93
N LEU A 81 -6.94 -3.50 -4.45
CA LEU A 81 -5.82 -4.43 -4.41
C LEU A 81 -5.10 -4.35 -5.75
N GLN A 82 -3.93 -3.73 -5.76
CA GLN A 82 -2.99 -3.95 -6.84
C GLN A 82 -2.59 -5.39 -6.66
N THR A 83 -3.31 -6.30 -7.33
CA THR A 83 -2.69 -7.54 -7.78
C THR A 83 -1.42 -7.06 -8.43
N GLU A 84 -0.31 -7.36 -7.78
CA GLU A 84 1.00 -7.33 -8.39
C GLU A 84 0.88 -8.40 -9.47
N ALA A 85 0.31 -8.01 -10.61
CA ALA A 85 0.48 -8.75 -11.83
C ALA A 85 1.99 -8.82 -11.96
N GLU A 86 2.53 -10.03 -11.85
CA GLU A 86 3.86 -10.33 -12.34
C GLU A 86 4.01 -9.51 -13.61
N SER A 87 4.90 -8.53 -13.56
CA SER A 87 5.14 -7.65 -14.68
C SER A 87 5.59 -8.57 -15.80
N THR A 88 4.68 -8.91 -16.71
CA THR A 88 5.01 -9.65 -17.90
C THR A 88 6.12 -8.85 -18.56
N ALA A 89 7.33 -9.41 -18.60
CA ALA A 89 8.51 -8.73 -19.06
C ALA A 89 8.17 -7.98 -20.37
N ASP A 90 8.52 -6.70 -20.43
CA ASP A 90 8.23 -5.87 -21.60
C ASP A 90 8.80 -6.57 -22.84
N PRO A 91 7.97 -7.03 -23.79
CA PRO A 91 8.44 -7.74 -24.98
C PRO A 91 9.35 -6.86 -25.86
N THR A 92 9.33 -5.55 -25.59
CA THR A 92 10.09 -4.51 -26.28
C THR A 92 11.44 -4.22 -25.60
N ALA A 93 11.75 -4.85 -24.46
CA ALA A 93 13.01 -4.61 -23.74
C ALA A 93 14.27 -4.90 -24.56
N ALA A 94 14.17 -5.77 -25.58
CA ALA A 94 15.25 -6.06 -26.53
C ALA A 94 15.25 -5.14 -27.75
N MET A 95 14.24 -4.28 -27.93
CA MET A 95 14.15 -3.36 -29.06
C MET A 95 14.91 -2.07 -28.73
N ALA A 96 15.98 -1.80 -29.49
CA ALA A 96 16.67 -0.53 -29.40
C ALA A 96 15.77 0.60 -29.90
N ALA A 97 15.70 1.70 -29.15
CA ALA A 97 14.95 2.89 -29.54
C ALA A 97 15.48 3.46 -30.88
N PRO A 98 14.63 4.09 -31.72
CA PRO A 98 15.04 4.63 -33.02
C PRO A 98 16.20 5.65 -32.93
N SER A 99 16.32 6.37 -31.81
CA SER A 99 17.44 7.27 -31.53
C SER A 99 18.79 6.57 -31.35
N ALA A 100 18.80 5.29 -30.97
CA ALA A 100 20.02 4.50 -30.85
C ALA A 100 20.72 4.33 -32.22
N TYR A 101 19.96 4.26 -33.32
CA TYR A 101 20.48 4.15 -34.68
C TYR A 101 20.94 5.48 -35.29
N ALA A 102 20.49 6.61 -34.73
CA ALA A 102 20.92 7.95 -35.17
C ALA A 102 22.24 8.41 -34.50
N SER A 103 22.77 7.63 -33.55
CA SER A 103 23.98 7.96 -32.83
C SER A 103 25.23 7.65 -33.67
N ALA A 104 26.11 8.65 -33.86
CA ALA A 104 27.35 8.51 -34.62
C ALA A 104 28.33 7.47 -34.03
N THR A 105 28.14 7.09 -32.77
CA THR A 105 28.92 6.04 -32.09
C THR A 105 28.24 4.66 -32.11
N SER A 106 27.10 4.53 -32.79
CA SER A 106 26.40 3.24 -32.88
C SER A 106 27.25 2.22 -33.65
N PRO A 107 27.13 0.91 -33.34
CA PRO A 107 27.84 -0.14 -34.08
C PRO A 107 27.59 -0.08 -35.59
N GLN A 108 26.36 0.27 -36.00
CA GLN A 108 25.97 0.38 -37.40
C GLN A 108 26.60 1.60 -38.09
N SER A 109 26.67 2.76 -37.41
CA SER A 109 27.33 3.96 -37.94
C SER A 109 28.84 3.76 -38.13
N LEU A 110 29.49 3.07 -37.19
CA LEU A 110 30.92 2.75 -37.29
C LEU A 110 31.21 1.84 -38.50
N ALA A 111 30.37 0.84 -38.74
CA ALA A 111 30.52 -0.08 -39.88
C ALA A 111 30.39 0.61 -41.25
N ALA A 112 29.63 1.71 -41.32
CA ALA A 112 29.42 2.49 -42.55
C ALA A 112 30.43 3.65 -42.72
N THR A 113 31.43 3.77 -41.83
CA THR A 113 32.43 4.84 -41.94
C THR A 113 33.30 4.63 -43.19
N PRO A 114 33.48 5.64 -44.05
CA PRO A 114 34.28 5.50 -45.27
C PRO A 114 35.75 5.20 -44.92
N ILE A 115 36.34 4.28 -45.70
CA ILE A 115 37.74 3.87 -45.51
C ILE A 115 38.65 5.09 -45.79
N PRO A 116 39.51 5.49 -44.85
CA PRO A 116 40.41 6.63 -45.07
C PRO A 116 41.42 6.31 -46.18
N PRO A 117 41.76 7.29 -47.04
CA PRO A 117 42.72 7.08 -48.11
C PRO A 117 44.11 6.75 -47.55
N ALA A 118 44.81 5.81 -48.19
CA ALA A 118 46.17 5.45 -47.82
C ALA A 118 47.11 6.65 -48.02
N ASN A 119 47.75 7.12 -46.94
CA ASN A 119 48.77 8.17 -47.01
C ASN A 119 50.03 7.60 -47.69
N LEU A 120 50.15 7.82 -48.99
CA LEU A 120 51.37 7.56 -49.76
C LEU A 120 52.32 8.76 -49.65
N ASN A 121 52.98 8.91 -48.50
CA ASN A 121 54.17 9.77 -48.40
C ASN A 121 55.41 8.92 -48.70
N LYS A 122 56.08 9.22 -49.81
CA LYS A 122 57.42 8.76 -50.16
C LYS A 122 58.40 9.92 -49.99
#